data_AF-A0A2G2LJL0-F1
#
_entry.id   AF-A0A2G2LJL0-F1
#
_cell.length_a   1.000
_cell.length_b   1.000
_cell.length_c   1.000
_cell.angle_alpha   90.00
_cell.angle_beta   90.00
_cell.angle_gamma   90.00
#
_symmetry.space_group_name_H-M   'P 1'
#
loop_
_entity.id
_entity.type
_entity.pdbx_description
1 polymer ?
#
loop_
_entity_poly.entity_id
_entity_poly.type
_entity_poly.pdbx_seq_one_letter_code
_entity_poly.pdbx_strand_id
1 'polypeptide(L)'
;MSYVKGLTATAALAFFGVLATPAAHAEAGAPVFAVQSIAGSHMRLGFNAYQAGDYEKAARFTTKGTVKGIKKSRRAIAYSNLCAALGQQGTLDAAREACASALEMAPANWRALNNRGVINYLAGDKVAASTDFTTAAADANASVAKANADLLAGTKMAASE
;
A
#
# COMPACT_ATOMS: atom_id res chain seq x y z
N MET A 1 -34.96 47.00 46.08
CA MET A 1 -33.51 46.80 45.88
C MET A 1 -33.26 45.38 45.36
N SER A 2 -32.65 45.29 44.17
CA SER A 2 -31.69 44.29 43.68
C SER A 2 -32.00 42.78 43.62
N TYR A 3 -32.12 42.29 42.36
CA TYR A 3 -31.48 41.14 41.70
C TYR A 3 -30.51 40.26 42.53
N VAL A 4 -30.35 38.94 42.32
CA VAL A 4 -29.72 38.31 41.14
C VAL A 4 -30.09 36.81 40.97
N LYS A 5 -30.40 36.45 39.72
CA LYS A 5 -30.26 35.21 38.93
C LYS A 5 -29.47 34.01 39.52
N GLY A 6 -30.02 32.81 39.27
CA GLY A 6 -29.27 31.56 39.15
C GLY A 6 -29.92 30.64 38.11
N LEU A 7 -29.55 30.82 36.83
CA LEU A 7 -29.97 29.97 35.72
C LEU A 7 -28.88 28.91 35.49
N THR A 8 -29.12 27.65 35.85
CA THR A 8 -28.19 26.56 35.53
C THR A 8 -28.50 26.03 34.14
N ALA A 9 -27.71 26.44 33.15
CA ALA A 9 -27.72 25.87 31.81
C ALA A 9 -26.89 24.56 31.81
N THR A 10 -27.57 23.42 31.69
CA THR A 10 -26.90 22.14 31.40
C THR A 10 -26.61 22.07 29.90
N ALA A 11 -25.35 22.25 29.53
CA ALA A 11 -24.87 22.05 28.17
C ALA A 11 -24.83 20.53 27.87
N ALA A 12 -25.73 20.06 27.02
CA ALA A 12 -25.66 18.72 26.44
C ALA A 12 -24.65 18.75 25.28
N LEU A 13 -23.45 18.21 25.50
CA LEU A 13 -22.48 17.93 24.45
C LEU A 13 -22.95 16.70 23.66
N ALA A 14 -23.60 16.94 22.52
CA ALA A 14 -23.88 15.90 21.54
C ALA A 14 -22.58 15.50 20.84
N PHE A 15 -22.07 14.32 21.18
CA PHE A 15 -20.94 13.71 20.50
C PHE A 15 -21.39 13.23 19.12
N PHE A 16 -21.12 14.02 18.07
CA PHE A 16 -21.27 13.55 16.69
C PHE A 16 -20.18 12.50 16.43
N GLY A 17 -20.53 11.23 16.58
CA GLY A 17 -19.72 10.12 16.12
C GLY A 17 -19.67 10.13 14.59
N VAL A 18 -18.61 10.71 14.02
CA VAL A 18 -18.27 10.48 12.62
C VAL A 18 -17.78 9.05 12.53
N LEU A 19 -18.62 8.16 12.01
CA LEU A 19 -18.19 6.85 11.53
C LEU A 19 -17.27 7.08 10.32
N ALA A 20 -15.98 7.19 10.58
CA ALA A 20 -14.98 7.05 9.53
C ALA A 20 -15.05 5.60 9.04
N THR A 21 -15.64 5.39 7.87
CA THR A 21 -15.60 4.10 7.18
C THR A 21 -14.16 3.86 6.71
N PRO A 22 -13.37 2.92 7.27
CA PRO A 22 -12.07 2.61 6.70
C PRO A 22 -12.28 1.41 5.79
N ALA A 23 -12.58 1.69 4.53
CA ALA A 23 -12.36 0.71 3.49
C ALA A 23 -12.24 1.47 2.18
N ALA A 24 -11.00 1.84 1.85
CA ALA A 24 -10.57 1.97 0.48
C ALA A 24 -10.83 0.62 -0.21
N HIS A 25 -12.09 0.42 -0.60
CA HIS A 25 -12.45 -0.60 -1.55
C HIS A 25 -11.68 -0.27 -2.81
N ALA A 26 -10.99 -1.26 -3.38
CA ALA A 26 -10.33 -1.12 -4.65
C ALA A 26 -11.32 -0.48 -5.64
N GLU A 27 -11.07 0.77 -6.03
CA GLU A 27 -11.81 1.40 -7.13
C GLU A 27 -11.66 0.47 -8.33
N ALA A 28 -12.78 0.09 -8.93
CA ALA A 28 -12.75 -0.66 -10.18
C ALA A 28 -11.94 0.16 -11.20
N GLY A 29 -10.77 -0.36 -11.60
CA GLY A 29 -9.84 0.36 -12.48
C GLY A 29 -8.67 1.08 -11.78
N ALA A 30 -8.35 0.76 -10.52
CA ALA A 30 -7.10 1.19 -9.88
C ALA A 30 -5.98 0.13 -10.01
N PRO A 31 -4.70 0.52 -10.07
CA PRO A 31 -3.59 -0.43 -10.04
C PRO A 31 -3.55 -1.24 -8.75
N VAL A 32 -3.20 -2.53 -8.86
CA VAL A 32 -3.18 -3.45 -7.72
C VAL A 32 -1.76 -3.81 -7.28
N PHE A 33 -1.55 -3.92 -5.97
CA PHE A 33 -0.28 -4.38 -5.41
C PHE A 33 -0.06 -5.88 -5.68
N ALA A 34 1.21 -6.29 -5.64
CA ALA A 34 1.64 -7.67 -5.77
C ALA A 34 2.40 -8.11 -4.50
N VAL A 35 1.96 -9.22 -3.91
CA VAL A 35 2.61 -9.84 -2.74
C VAL A 35 3.08 -11.26 -3.05
N GLN A 36 4.09 -11.73 -2.32
CA GLN A 36 4.63 -13.09 -2.47
C GLN A 36 4.63 -13.82 -1.13
N SER A 37 4.11 -15.06 -1.12
CA SER A 37 4.19 -15.94 0.05
C SER A 37 5.56 -16.61 0.13
N ILE A 38 6.12 -16.72 1.34
CA ILE A 38 7.37 -17.43 1.62
C ILE A 38 7.11 -18.48 2.71
N ALA A 39 7.23 -19.76 2.35
CA ALA A 39 7.05 -20.88 3.28
C ALA A 39 8.04 -20.83 4.46
N GLY A 40 7.57 -21.31 5.63
CA GLY A 40 8.40 -21.43 6.84
C GLY A 40 8.87 -20.09 7.43
N SER A 41 8.18 -18.98 7.14
CA SER A 41 8.55 -17.66 7.62
C SER A 41 7.34 -16.91 8.20
N HIS A 42 7.59 -15.97 9.11
CA HIS A 42 6.62 -14.94 9.51
C HIS A 42 6.03 -14.20 8.31
N MET A 43 6.76 -14.11 7.20
CA MET A 43 6.25 -13.54 5.94
C MET A 43 5.05 -14.30 5.37
N ARG A 44 4.88 -15.60 5.65
CA ARG A 44 3.65 -16.32 5.28
C ARG A 44 2.45 -15.81 6.08
N LEU A 45 2.63 -15.51 7.36
CA LEU A 45 1.58 -14.90 8.18
C LEU A 45 1.25 -13.49 7.69
N GLY A 46 2.29 -12.74 7.30
CA GLY A 46 2.13 -11.42 6.67
C GLY A 46 1.34 -11.48 5.37
N PHE A 47 1.69 -12.43 4.49
CA PHE A 47 0.97 -12.69 3.24
C PHE A 47 -0.49 -13.09 3.50
N ASN A 48 -0.75 -14.03 4.40
CA ASN A 48 -2.12 -14.46 4.72
C ASN A 48 -2.96 -13.31 5.30
N ALA A 49 -2.38 -12.48 6.17
CA ALA A 49 -3.03 -11.30 6.70
C ALA A 49 -3.33 -10.27 5.60
N TYR A 50 -2.40 -10.08 4.65
CA TYR A 50 -2.62 -9.22 3.49
C TYR A 50 -3.81 -9.70 2.64
N GLN A 51 -3.87 -11.00 2.35
CA GLN A 51 -4.98 -11.60 1.61
C GLN A 51 -6.32 -11.50 2.35
N ALA A 52 -6.29 -11.43 3.69
CA ALA A 52 -7.46 -11.24 4.53
C ALA A 52 -7.86 -9.76 4.72
N GLY A 53 -7.13 -8.81 4.11
CA GLY A 53 -7.36 -7.37 4.28
C GLY A 53 -6.86 -6.81 5.62
N ASP A 54 -6.25 -7.61 6.47
CA ASP A 54 -5.66 -7.17 7.74
C ASP A 54 -4.24 -6.63 7.49
N TYR A 55 -4.19 -5.43 6.92
CA TYR A 55 -2.95 -4.81 6.50
C TYR A 55 -2.04 -4.43 7.66
N GLU A 56 -2.59 -4.14 8.85
CA GLU A 56 -1.80 -3.88 10.06
C GLU A 56 -1.04 -5.14 10.50
N LYS A 57 -1.74 -6.27 10.58
CA LYS A 57 -1.12 -7.57 10.86
C LYS A 57 -0.16 -7.98 9.75
N ALA A 58 -0.48 -7.68 8.50
CA ALA A 58 0.40 -7.93 7.36
C ALA A 58 1.73 -7.20 7.51
N ALA A 59 1.70 -5.89 7.80
CA ALA A 59 2.89 -5.09 8.04
C ALA A 59 3.70 -5.64 9.23
N ARG A 60 3.04 -5.88 10.37
CA ARG A 60 3.69 -6.39 11.60
C ARG A 60 4.43 -7.70 11.37
N PHE A 61 3.82 -8.68 10.71
CA PHE A 61 4.47 -9.97 10.45
C PHE A 61 5.56 -9.88 9.37
N THR A 62 5.35 -9.04 8.36
CA THR A 62 6.32 -8.88 7.27
C THR A 62 7.59 -8.17 7.74
N THR A 63 7.49 -7.21 8.67
CA THR A 63 8.65 -6.53 9.29
C THR A 63 9.62 -7.50 9.96
N LYS A 64 9.14 -8.63 10.50
CA LYS A 64 10.04 -9.67 11.04
C LYS A 64 10.95 -10.29 9.98
N GLY A 65 10.58 -10.22 8.70
CA GLY A 65 11.37 -10.68 7.56
C GLY A 65 12.41 -9.69 7.05
N THR A 66 12.44 -8.45 7.55
CA THR A 66 13.34 -7.39 7.07
C THR A 66 14.66 -7.32 7.85
N VAL A 67 14.73 -8.00 8.99
CA VAL A 67 15.88 -7.99 9.92
C VAL A 67 17.17 -8.54 9.28
N LYS A 68 18.32 -8.02 9.74
CA LYS A 68 19.64 -8.53 9.37
C LYS A 68 19.78 -9.99 9.82
N GLY A 69 20.48 -10.82 9.04
CA GLY A 69 20.60 -12.27 9.27
C GLY A 69 19.64 -13.12 8.43
N ILE A 70 18.57 -12.54 7.88
CA ILE A 70 17.76 -13.19 6.84
C ILE A 70 18.44 -13.02 5.48
N LYS A 71 18.40 -14.07 4.63
CA LYS A 71 18.96 -14.04 3.26
C LYS A 71 18.50 -12.78 2.50
N LYS A 72 19.42 -12.10 1.82
CA LYS A 72 19.16 -10.83 1.10
C LYS A 72 17.95 -10.93 0.16
N SER A 73 17.83 -12.02 -0.60
CA SER A 73 16.68 -12.25 -1.49
C SER A 73 15.35 -12.35 -0.75
N ARG A 74 15.32 -13.00 0.42
CA ARG A 74 14.12 -13.07 1.27
C ARG A 74 13.78 -11.71 1.90
N ARG A 75 14.79 -10.93 2.31
CA ARG A 75 14.59 -9.56 2.80
C ARG A 75 14.00 -8.67 1.72
N ALA A 76 14.48 -8.76 0.48
CA ALA A 76 13.91 -8.00 -0.64
C ALA A 76 12.43 -8.31 -0.84
N ILE A 77 12.02 -9.58 -0.72
CA ILE A 77 10.61 -9.97 -0.78
C ILE A 77 9.84 -9.43 0.43
N ALA A 78 10.42 -9.49 1.65
CA ALA A 78 9.81 -8.92 2.84
C ALA A 78 9.53 -7.42 2.66
N TYR A 79 10.51 -6.65 2.23
CA TYR A 79 10.36 -5.23 1.98
C TYR A 79 9.33 -4.93 0.87
N SER A 80 9.27 -5.76 -0.18
CA SER A 80 8.25 -5.64 -1.23
C SER A 80 6.83 -5.87 -0.71
N ASN A 81 6.63 -6.89 0.13
CA ASN A 81 5.35 -7.14 0.78
C ASN A 81 4.99 -6.06 1.82
N LEU A 82 5.99 -5.53 2.54
CA LEU A 82 5.79 -4.47 3.51
C LEU A 82 5.34 -3.18 2.80
N CYS A 83 5.95 -2.86 1.65
CA CYS A 83 5.50 -1.77 0.80
C CYS A 83 4.02 -1.91 0.41
N ALA A 84 3.59 -3.09 -0.01
CA ALA A 84 2.18 -3.33 -0.32
C ALA A 84 1.26 -3.16 0.90
N ALA A 85 1.64 -3.71 2.07
CA ALA A 85 0.83 -3.60 3.28
C ALA A 85 0.71 -2.14 3.75
N LEU A 86 1.80 -1.38 3.76
CA LEU A 86 1.82 0.04 4.12
C LEU A 86 1.07 0.91 3.10
N GLY A 87 1.17 0.58 1.81
CA GLY A 87 0.42 1.24 0.75
C GLY A 87 -1.09 1.11 0.96
N GLN A 88 -1.57 -0.08 1.31
CA GLN A 88 -2.98 -0.31 1.63
C GLN A 88 -3.45 0.36 2.93
N GLN A 89 -2.53 0.69 3.84
CA GLN A 89 -2.82 1.52 5.02
C GLN A 89 -2.85 3.03 4.70
N GLY A 90 -2.48 3.44 3.49
CA GLY A 90 -2.35 4.86 3.13
C GLY A 90 -1.08 5.52 3.66
N THR A 91 -0.16 4.78 4.29
CA THR A 91 1.12 5.32 4.79
C THR A 91 2.15 5.38 3.66
N LEU A 92 1.93 6.27 2.69
CA LEU A 92 2.62 6.27 1.40
C LEU A 92 4.15 6.49 1.50
N ASP A 93 4.62 7.34 2.42
CA ASP A 93 6.05 7.61 2.59
C ASP A 93 6.80 6.36 3.09
N ALA A 94 6.28 5.74 4.14
CA ALA A 94 6.83 4.50 4.67
C ALA A 94 6.76 3.35 3.64
N ALA A 95 5.68 3.31 2.85
CA ALA A 95 5.57 2.35 1.75
C ALA A 95 6.65 2.57 0.68
N ARG A 96 6.89 3.83 0.28
CA ARG A 96 7.92 4.21 -0.68
C ARG A 96 9.31 3.79 -0.20
N GLU A 97 9.64 4.01 1.07
CA GLU A 97 10.90 3.58 1.68
C GLU A 97 11.05 2.05 1.70
N ALA A 98 9.98 1.32 2.00
CA ALA A 98 9.99 -0.15 1.97
C ALA A 98 10.22 -0.65 0.53
N CYS A 99 9.57 -0.06 -0.47
CA CYS A 99 9.81 -0.38 -1.86
C CYS A 99 11.26 -0.06 -2.29
N ALA A 100 11.80 1.10 -1.90
CA ALA A 100 13.18 1.47 -2.18
C ALA A 100 14.18 0.46 -1.56
N SER A 101 13.95 0.06 -0.32
CA SER A 101 14.76 -0.97 0.36
C SER A 101 14.74 -2.31 -0.36
N ALA A 102 13.58 -2.72 -0.91
CA ALA A 102 13.48 -3.93 -1.71
C ALA A 102 14.29 -3.83 -3.01
N LEU A 103 14.23 -2.68 -3.69
CA LEU A 103 14.91 -2.41 -4.95
C LEU A 103 16.42 -2.23 -4.80
N GLU A 104 16.89 -1.68 -3.68
CA GLU A 104 18.32 -1.66 -3.36
C GLU A 104 18.87 -3.09 -3.22
N MET A 105 18.07 -4.00 -2.68
CA MET A 105 18.48 -5.39 -2.49
C MET A 105 18.36 -6.23 -3.76
N ALA A 106 17.34 -5.99 -4.55
CA ALA A 106 17.04 -6.69 -5.79
C ALA A 106 16.44 -5.70 -6.81
N PRO A 107 17.29 -5.02 -7.62
CA PRO A 107 16.84 -3.97 -8.55
C PRO A 107 15.81 -4.43 -9.58
N ALA A 108 15.87 -5.70 -9.98
CA ALA A 108 14.94 -6.32 -10.93
C ALA A 108 13.74 -7.00 -10.25
N ASN A 109 13.49 -6.76 -8.97
CA ASN A 109 12.32 -7.34 -8.30
C ASN A 109 11.03 -6.70 -8.84
N TRP A 110 10.38 -7.38 -9.78
CA TRP A 110 9.19 -6.88 -10.46
C TRP A 110 8.04 -6.55 -9.50
N ARG A 111 7.92 -7.26 -8.35
CA ARG A 111 6.88 -6.95 -7.35
C ARG A 111 7.17 -5.65 -6.63
N ALA A 112 8.44 -5.38 -6.31
CA ALA A 112 8.83 -4.12 -5.69
C ALA A 112 8.66 -2.94 -6.67
N LEU A 113 9.03 -3.12 -7.94
CA LEU A 113 8.79 -2.14 -8.99
C LEU A 113 7.28 -1.89 -9.16
N ASN A 114 6.48 -2.94 -9.31
CA ASN A 114 5.02 -2.84 -9.39
C ASN A 114 4.45 -2.08 -8.18
N ASN A 115 4.83 -2.47 -6.97
CA ASN A 115 4.29 -1.86 -5.75
C ASN A 115 4.69 -0.38 -5.65
N ARG A 116 5.92 -0.01 -6.05
CA ARG A 116 6.32 1.40 -6.13
C ARG A 116 5.49 2.15 -7.17
N GLY A 117 5.17 1.52 -8.29
CA GLY A 117 4.25 2.05 -9.29
C GLY A 117 2.87 2.34 -8.71
N VAL A 118 2.32 1.43 -7.91
CA VAL A 118 1.03 1.65 -7.21
C VAL A 118 1.15 2.82 -6.23
N ILE A 119 2.24 2.92 -5.45
CA ILE A 119 2.47 4.05 -4.54
C ILE A 119 2.57 5.39 -5.30
N ASN A 120 3.27 5.41 -6.44
CA ASN A 120 3.36 6.60 -7.28
C ASN A 120 1.99 6.99 -7.85
N TYR A 121 1.18 6.01 -8.28
CA TYR A 121 -0.18 6.26 -8.73
C TYR A 121 -1.06 6.87 -7.63
N LEU A 122 -1.02 6.30 -6.42
CA LEU A 122 -1.76 6.81 -5.25
C LEU A 122 -1.30 8.21 -4.84
N ALA A 123 -0.02 8.55 -5.06
CA ALA A 123 0.54 9.88 -4.85
C ALA A 123 0.23 10.87 -5.99
N GLY A 124 -0.48 10.44 -7.05
CA GLY A 124 -0.81 11.25 -8.21
C GLY A 124 0.26 11.31 -9.31
N ASP A 125 1.44 10.73 -9.08
CA ASP A 125 2.53 10.67 -10.07
C ASP A 125 2.32 9.49 -11.03
N LYS A 126 1.37 9.67 -11.96
CA LYS A 126 1.03 8.67 -12.97
C LYS A 126 2.18 8.39 -13.95
N VAL A 127 3.09 9.34 -14.15
CA VAL A 127 4.25 9.18 -15.06
C VAL A 127 5.28 8.23 -14.45
N ALA A 128 5.64 8.45 -13.18
CA ALA A 128 6.51 7.54 -12.46
C ALA A 128 5.86 6.16 -12.30
N ALA A 129 4.55 6.11 -12.03
CA ALA A 129 3.79 4.86 -11.97
C ALA A 129 3.86 4.07 -13.29
N SER A 130 3.60 4.73 -14.43
CA SER A 130 3.68 4.10 -15.75
C SER A 130 5.07 3.54 -16.05
N THR A 131 6.13 4.27 -15.65
CA THR A 131 7.52 3.83 -15.83
C THR A 131 7.80 2.57 -15.02
N ASP A 132 7.37 2.54 -13.78
CA ASP A 132 7.56 1.41 -12.86
C ASP A 132 6.80 0.16 -13.32
N PHE A 133 5.54 0.31 -13.71
CA PHE A 133 4.74 -0.81 -14.23
C PHE A 133 5.33 -1.39 -15.51
N THR A 134 5.75 -0.53 -16.45
CA THR A 134 6.37 -0.97 -17.71
C THR A 134 7.67 -1.71 -17.45
N THR A 135 8.50 -1.21 -16.52
CA THR A 135 9.75 -1.86 -16.14
C THR A 135 9.49 -3.22 -15.48
N ALA A 136 8.51 -3.28 -14.57
CA ALA A 136 8.10 -4.53 -13.93
C ALA A 136 7.54 -5.56 -14.91
N ALA A 137 6.77 -5.12 -15.91
CA ALA A 137 6.14 -5.96 -16.92
C ALA A 137 7.12 -6.64 -17.89
N ALA A 138 8.41 -6.27 -17.86
CA ALA A 138 9.46 -6.96 -18.60
C ALA A 138 9.76 -8.38 -18.05
N ASP A 139 9.40 -8.67 -16.79
CA ASP A 139 9.47 -10.03 -16.24
C ASP A 139 8.28 -10.87 -16.73
N ALA A 140 8.57 -12.02 -17.32
CA ALA A 140 7.55 -12.92 -17.90
C ALA A 140 6.49 -13.38 -16.88
N ASN A 141 6.79 -13.34 -15.57
CA ASN A 141 5.87 -13.74 -14.51
C ASN A 141 5.07 -12.57 -13.92
N ALA A 142 5.27 -11.35 -14.40
CA ALA A 142 4.68 -10.13 -13.85
C ALA A 142 3.33 -9.78 -14.49
N SER A 143 2.38 -10.73 -14.52
CA SER A 143 1.05 -10.52 -15.11
C SER A 143 0.29 -9.35 -14.47
N VAL A 144 0.43 -9.16 -13.16
CA VAL A 144 -0.14 -8.03 -12.42
C VAL A 144 0.48 -6.70 -12.88
N ALA A 145 1.80 -6.66 -13.07
CA ALA A 145 2.47 -5.44 -13.54
C ALA A 145 2.05 -5.08 -14.96
N LYS A 146 1.88 -6.09 -15.82
CA LYS A 146 1.33 -5.90 -17.16
C LYS A 146 -0.08 -5.31 -17.12
N ALA A 147 -0.97 -5.86 -16.31
CA ALA A 147 -2.32 -5.33 -16.15
C ALA A 147 -2.32 -3.88 -15.65
N ASN A 148 -1.44 -3.55 -14.69
CA ASN A 148 -1.30 -2.18 -14.20
C ASN A 148 -0.72 -1.22 -15.26
N ALA A 149 0.22 -1.69 -16.10
CA ALA A 149 0.76 -0.90 -17.21
C ALA A 149 -0.32 -0.62 -18.27
N ASP A 150 -1.08 -1.66 -18.65
CA ASP A 150 -2.16 -1.57 -19.64
C ASP A 150 -3.27 -0.61 -19.17
N LEU A 151 -3.61 -0.66 -17.88
CA LEU A 151 -4.55 0.26 -17.25
C LEU A 151 -4.13 1.73 -17.44
N LEU A 152 -2.88 2.08 -17.13
CA LEU A 152 -2.39 3.45 -17.28
C LEU A 152 -2.25 3.86 -18.75
N ALA A 153 -1.86 2.93 -19.64
CA ALA A 153 -1.81 3.19 -21.07
C ALA A 153 -3.19 3.51 -21.66
N GLY A 154 -4.23 2.78 -21.24
CA GLY A 154 -5.61 3.02 -21.64
C GLY A 154 -6.15 4.39 -21.20
N THR A 155 -5.82 4.84 -19.97
CA THR A 155 -6.21 6.17 -19.50
C THR A 155 -5.57 7.31 -20.30
N LYS A 156 -4.38 7.09 -20.85
CA LYS A 156 -3.69 8.11 -21.67
C LYS A 156 -4.40 8.32 -23.01
N MET A 157 -4.93 7.26 -23.62
CA MET A 157 -5.63 7.35 -24.92
C MET A 157 -7.00 8.03 -24.80
N ALA A 158 -7.72 7.81 -23.70
CA ALA A 158 -9.04 8.42 -23.48
C ALA A 158 -9.01 9.93 -23.14
N ALA A 159 -7.85 10.48 -22.76
CA ALA A 159 -7.70 11.90 -22.41
C ALA A 159 -7.20 12.79 -23.56
N SER A 160 -6.94 12.19 -24.73
CA SER A 160 -6.43 12.88 -25.93
C SER A 160 -7.45 13.03 -27.07
N GLU A 161 -8.71 12.72 -26.81
CA GLU A 161 -9.87 12.96 -27.69
C GLU A 161 -10.70 14.14 -27.18
#